data_AF-K0ZXT5-F1
#
_entry.id   AF-K0ZXT5-F1
#
_cell.length_a   1.000
_cell.length_b   1.000
_cell.length_c   1.000
_cell.angle_alpha   90.00
_cell.angle_beta   90.00
_cell.angle_gamma   90.00
#
_symmetry.space_group_name_H-M   'P 1'
#
loop_
_entity.id
_entity.type
_entity.pdbx_description
1 polymer ?
#
loop_
_entity_poly.entity_id
_entity_poly.type
_entity_poly.pdbx_seq_one_letter_code
_entity_poly.pdbx_strand_id
1 'polypeptide(L)'
;MSEKSQWGSKLGFILASAGSAIGLGAVWKFPYMTAANGGGGFLLVFLISTILIGFPLLLAEFALGRSAGVSAIKTFGKLGNNSKYNFIGWIGAFALFILLSFYSVIGGWILVYLGIEFGKLFQLGGTGDYAQLFSSIISNPAIALGAQAAFILLNIFIVSRGV
;
A
#
# COMPACT_ATOMS: atom_id res chain seq x y z
N MET A 1 31.58 1.98 8.92
CA MET A 1 30.45 1.05 8.69
C MET A 1 29.19 1.81 9.07
N SER A 2 28.26 2.09 8.15
CA SER A 2 26.98 2.68 8.56
C SER A 2 26.25 1.65 9.41
N GLU A 3 25.85 2.01 10.63
CA GLU A 3 25.03 1.13 11.44
C GLU A 3 23.78 0.74 10.65
N LYS A 4 23.48 -0.56 10.59
CA LYS A 4 22.22 -1.02 10.01
C LYS A 4 21.12 -0.61 10.97
N SER A 5 20.15 0.20 10.53
CA SER A 5 18.99 0.52 11.34
C SER A 5 18.28 -0.77 11.74
N GLN A 6 18.29 -1.08 13.04
CA GLN A 6 17.52 -2.17 13.63
C GLN A 6 16.26 -1.59 14.26
N TRP A 7 15.20 -2.39 14.31
CA TRP A 7 13.97 -1.99 14.99
C TRP A 7 14.25 -1.81 16.49
N GLY A 8 13.85 -0.66 17.04
CA GLY A 8 14.00 -0.37 18.47
C GLY A 8 13.18 -1.27 19.39
N SER A 9 12.13 -1.93 18.88
CA SER A 9 11.35 -2.91 19.63
C SER A 9 10.68 -3.96 18.72
N LYS A 10 10.36 -5.12 19.30
CA LYS A 10 9.58 -6.17 18.61
C LYS A 10 8.18 -5.68 18.23
N LEU A 11 7.54 -4.90 19.10
CA LEU A 11 6.23 -4.30 18.81
C LEU A 11 6.32 -3.30 17.66
N GLY A 12 7.36 -2.46 17.61
CA GLY A 12 7.58 -1.55 16.49
C GLY A 12 7.69 -2.29 15.15
N PHE A 13 8.45 -3.39 15.11
CA PHE A 13 8.52 -4.25 13.92
C PHE A 13 7.16 -4.83 13.52
N ILE A 14 6.39 -5.37 14.48
CA ILE A 14 5.07 -5.96 14.21
C ILE A 14 4.10 -4.90 13.69
N LEU A 15 4.05 -3.73 14.33
CA LEU A 15 3.15 -2.64 13.94
C LEU A 15 3.51 -2.05 12.58
N ALA A 16 4.80 -1.85 12.29
CA ALA A 16 5.25 -1.41 10.96
C ALA A 16 4.90 -2.43 9.87
N SER A 17 5.07 -3.73 10.16
CA SER A 17 4.72 -4.81 9.23
C SER A 17 3.21 -4.91 9.00
N ALA A 18 2.41 -4.80 10.07
CA ALA A 18 0.96 -4.79 10.00
C ALA A 18 0.44 -3.57 9.23
N GLY A 19 1.00 -2.39 9.49
CA GLY A 19 0.68 -1.16 8.74
C GLY A 19 1.06 -1.23 7.27
N SER A 20 2.14 -1.94 6.91
CA SER A 20 2.48 -2.19 5.51
C SER A 20 1.50 -3.15 4.81
N ALA A 21 0.90 -4.09 5.55
CA ALA A 21 -0.04 -5.06 4.99
C ALA A 21 -1.49 -4.52 4.94
N ILE A 22 -1.90 -3.77 5.96
CA ILE A 22 -3.24 -3.19 6.07
C ILE A 22 -3.23 -1.82 5.39
N GLY A 23 -3.85 -1.75 4.21
CA GLY A 23 -3.94 -0.49 3.48
C GLY A 23 -5.25 -0.35 2.70
N LEU A 24 -5.25 0.58 1.76
CA LEU A 24 -6.40 0.92 0.91
C LEU A 24 -6.98 -0.32 0.22
N GLY A 25 -6.14 -1.25 -0.22
CA GLY A 25 -6.59 -2.48 -0.87
C GLY A 25 -7.62 -3.28 -0.07
N ALA A 26 -7.47 -3.32 1.26
CA ALA A 26 -8.43 -4.00 2.14
C ALA A 26 -9.76 -3.24 2.26
N VAL A 27 -9.73 -1.91 2.12
CA VAL A 27 -10.89 -1.03 2.34
C VAL A 27 -11.73 -0.85 1.09
N TRP A 28 -11.13 -0.72 -0.10
CA TRP A 28 -11.87 -0.47 -1.34
C TRP A 28 -11.82 -1.67 -2.31
N LYS A 29 -10.63 -2.20 -2.60
CA LYS A 29 -10.46 -3.20 -3.67
C LYS A 29 -11.06 -4.54 -3.25
N PHE A 30 -10.82 -4.96 -2.02
CA PHE A 30 -11.29 -6.25 -1.53
C PHE A 30 -12.82 -6.36 -1.47
N PRO A 31 -13.58 -5.40 -0.91
CA PRO A 31 -15.03 -5.41 -0.97
C PRO A 31 -15.57 -5.38 -2.40
N TYR A 32 -14.98 -4.54 -3.26
CA TYR A 32 -15.36 -4.46 -4.68
C TYR A 32 -15.18 -5.80 -5.39
N MET A 33 -14.00 -6.43 -5.25
CA MET A 33 -13.73 -7.72 -5.89
C MET A 33 -14.61 -8.82 -5.32
N THR A 34 -14.84 -8.84 -4.01
CA THR A 34 -15.75 -9.79 -3.37
C THR A 34 -17.16 -9.66 -3.95
N ALA A 35 -17.71 -8.45 -3.99
CA ALA A 35 -19.04 -8.21 -4.55
C ALA A 35 -19.13 -8.59 -6.03
N ALA A 36 -18.12 -8.23 -6.83
CA ALA A 36 -18.10 -8.48 -8.27
C ALA A 36 -17.87 -9.95 -8.67
N ASN A 37 -17.33 -10.80 -7.77
CA ASN A 37 -16.91 -12.17 -8.09
C ASN A 37 -17.70 -13.25 -7.32
N GLY A 38 -18.95 -13.00 -6.95
CA GLY A 38 -19.81 -14.01 -6.31
C GLY A 38 -19.76 -14.02 -4.77
N GLY A 39 -19.32 -12.92 -4.15
CA GLY A 39 -19.48 -12.67 -2.72
C GLY A 39 -18.79 -13.72 -1.85
N GLY A 40 -19.58 -14.47 -1.08
CA GLY A 40 -19.09 -15.48 -0.15
C GLY A 40 -18.26 -16.59 -0.80
N GLY A 41 -18.56 -16.97 -2.06
CA GLY A 41 -17.78 -17.97 -2.79
C GLY A 41 -16.35 -17.49 -3.07
N PHE A 42 -16.21 -16.24 -3.54
CA PHE A 42 -14.91 -15.59 -3.70
C PHE A 42 -14.17 -15.48 -2.37
N LEU A 43 -14.87 -15.09 -1.30
CA LEU A 43 -14.28 -14.94 0.03
C LEU A 43 -13.66 -16.25 0.53
N LEU A 44 -14.36 -17.38 0.36
CA LEU A 44 -13.86 -18.69 0.78
C LEU A 44 -12.58 -19.06 0.04
N VAL A 45 -12.57 -18.92 -1.30
CA VAL A 45 -11.37 -19.19 -2.12
C VAL A 45 -10.23 -18.25 -1.74
N PHE A 46 -10.53 -16.96 -1.54
CA PHE A 46 -9.56 -15.96 -1.10
C PHE A 46 -8.90 -16.33 0.23
N LEU A 47 -9.68 -16.78 1.22
CA LEU A 47 -9.17 -17.20 2.53
C LEU A 47 -8.27 -18.45 2.41
N ILE A 48 -8.70 -19.45 1.64
CA ILE A 48 -7.90 -20.65 1.39
C ILE A 48 -6.58 -20.28 0.71
N SER A 49 -6.61 -19.47 -0.36
CA SER A 49 -5.40 -19.00 -1.04
C SER A 49 -4.51 -18.15 -0.15
N THR A 50 -5.10 -17.33 0.75
CA THR A 50 -4.33 -16.52 1.71
C THR A 50 -3.55 -17.42 2.67
N ILE A 51 -4.17 -18.47 3.19
CA ILE A 51 -3.51 -19.39 4.13
C ILE A 51 -2.50 -20.29 3.43
N LEU A 52 -2.83 -20.82 2.24
CA LEU A 52 -1.99 -21.81 1.55
C LEU A 52 -0.88 -21.20 0.70
N ILE A 53 -1.05 -19.97 0.22
CA ILE A 53 -0.12 -19.31 -0.70
C ILE A 53 0.44 -18.04 -0.06
N GLY A 54 -0.44 -17.13 0.36
CA GLY A 54 -0.04 -15.83 0.90
C GLY A 54 0.82 -15.94 2.16
N PHE A 55 0.39 -16.76 3.12
CA PHE A 55 1.08 -16.91 4.40
C PHE A 55 2.46 -17.61 4.26
N PRO A 56 2.62 -18.73 3.54
CA PRO A 56 3.94 -19.29 3.27
C PRO A 56 4.86 -18.35 2.52
N LEU A 57 4.34 -17.59 1.54
CA LEU A 57 5.12 -16.61 0.80
C LEU A 57 5.63 -15.49 1.73
N LEU A 58 4.78 -14.96 2.61
CA LEU A 58 5.16 -13.96 3.61
C LEU A 58 6.26 -14.49 4.55
N LEU A 59 6.13 -15.73 5.02
CA LEU A 59 7.17 -16.36 5.86
C LEU A 59 8.49 -16.51 5.11
N ALA A 60 8.44 -16.88 3.83
CA ALA A 60 9.63 -16.96 2.98
C ALA A 60 10.30 -15.59 2.82
N GLU A 61 9.53 -14.53 2.54
CA GLU A 61 10.06 -13.16 2.44
C GLU A 61 10.71 -12.69 3.75
N PHE A 62 10.08 -12.97 4.90
CA PHE A 62 10.66 -12.66 6.20
C PHE A 62 11.94 -13.45 6.48
N ALA A 63 11.99 -14.73 6.14
CA ALA A 63 13.19 -15.56 6.29
C ALA A 63 14.35 -15.06 5.40
N LEU A 64 14.07 -14.74 4.14
CA LEU A 64 15.04 -14.19 3.19
C LEU A 64 15.55 -12.82 3.64
N GLY A 65 14.66 -11.92 4.05
CA GLY A 65 15.03 -10.58 4.51
C GLY A 65 15.90 -10.62 5.77
N ARG A 66 15.52 -11.44 6.76
CA ARG A 66 16.27 -11.58 8.03
C ARG A 66 17.64 -12.24 7.83
N SER A 67 17.73 -13.27 6.98
CA SER A 67 19.00 -13.94 6.69
C SER A 67 19.95 -13.08 5.87
N ALA A 68 19.44 -12.34 4.86
CA ALA A 68 20.27 -11.49 4.04
C ALA A 68 20.71 -10.21 4.76
N GLY A 69 19.84 -9.59 5.56
CA GLY A 69 20.14 -8.36 6.30
C GLY A 69 20.64 -7.22 5.40
N VAL A 70 20.07 -7.13 4.19
CA VAL A 70 20.30 -6.09 3.17
C VAL A 70 18.95 -5.71 2.55
N SER A 71 18.91 -4.65 1.74
CA SER A 71 17.71 -4.23 1.00
C SER A 71 17.15 -5.36 0.12
N ALA A 72 15.83 -5.40 -0.08
CA ALA A 72 15.13 -6.39 -0.92
C ALA A 72 15.78 -6.60 -2.31
N ILE A 73 16.26 -5.52 -2.95
CA ILE A 73 16.94 -5.57 -4.25
C ILE A 73 18.22 -6.44 -4.21
N LYS A 74 18.96 -6.37 -3.11
CA LYS A 74 20.26 -7.03 -2.93
C LYS A 74 20.17 -8.42 -2.28
N THR A 75 18.99 -8.78 -1.76
CA THR A 75 18.78 -10.02 -0.99
C THR A 75 19.16 -11.26 -1.80
N PHE A 76 18.66 -11.38 -3.02
CA PHE A 76 18.89 -12.55 -3.87
C PHE A 76 20.36 -12.69 -4.29
N GLY A 77 21.03 -11.60 -4.67
CA GLY A 77 22.44 -11.67 -5.03
C GLY A 77 23.37 -11.94 -3.85
N LYS A 78 23.00 -11.49 -2.64
CA LYS A 78 23.74 -11.83 -1.43
C LYS A 78 23.58 -13.30 -1.05
N LEU A 79 22.35 -13.82 -1.01
CA LEU A 79 22.10 -15.21 -0.61
C LEU A 79 22.54 -16.21 -1.68
N GLY A 80 22.40 -15.86 -2.96
CA GLY A 80 22.85 -16.70 -4.08
C GLY A 80 24.31 -16.49 -4.48
N ASN A 81 25.08 -15.70 -3.72
CA ASN A 81 26.49 -15.36 -3.97
C ASN A 81 26.81 -14.90 -5.41
N ASN A 82 25.84 -14.25 -6.06
CA ASN A 82 25.96 -13.80 -7.45
C ASN A 82 25.10 -12.54 -7.66
N SER A 83 25.75 -11.42 -7.97
CA SER A 83 25.08 -10.13 -8.14
C SER A 83 24.02 -10.12 -9.25
N LYS A 84 24.08 -11.04 -10.22
CA LYS A 84 23.08 -11.16 -11.28
C LYS A 84 21.69 -11.49 -10.74
N TYR A 85 21.59 -12.21 -9.61
CA TYR A 85 20.30 -12.53 -9.00
C TYR A 85 19.59 -11.31 -8.39
N ASN A 86 20.27 -10.17 -8.24
CA ASN A 86 19.61 -8.91 -7.83
C ASN A 86 18.56 -8.45 -8.84
N PHE A 87 18.58 -8.94 -10.08
CA PHE A 87 17.54 -8.69 -11.05
C PHE A 87 16.15 -9.10 -10.54
N ILE A 88 16.04 -10.19 -9.76
CA ILE A 88 14.78 -10.63 -9.14
C ILE A 88 14.22 -9.53 -8.21
N GLY A 89 15.10 -8.93 -7.41
CA GLY A 89 14.71 -7.83 -6.53
C GLY A 89 14.31 -6.56 -7.29
N TRP A 90 14.89 -6.32 -8.47
CA TRP A 90 14.50 -5.23 -9.36
C TRP A 90 13.11 -5.41 -9.97
N ILE A 91 12.70 -6.65 -10.26
CA ILE A 91 11.32 -6.94 -10.70
C ILE A 91 10.33 -6.51 -9.62
N GLY A 92 10.60 -6.85 -8.36
CA GLY A 92 9.77 -6.42 -7.22
C GLY A 92 9.73 -4.90 -7.07
N ALA A 93 10.88 -4.22 -7.17
CA ALA A 93 10.94 -2.76 -7.11
C ALA A 93 10.13 -2.09 -8.23
N PHE A 94 10.19 -2.64 -9.45
CA PHE A 94 9.41 -2.14 -10.58
C PHE A 94 7.90 -2.39 -10.40
N ALA A 95 7.52 -3.55 -9.88
CA ALA A 95 6.12 -3.84 -9.54
C ALA A 95 5.57 -2.87 -8.48
N LEU A 96 6.37 -2.56 -7.44
CA LEU A 96 6.01 -1.57 -6.42
C LEU A 96 5.91 -0.15 -6.98
N PHE A 97 6.76 0.21 -7.94
CA PHE A 97 6.67 1.50 -8.63
C PHE A 97 5.35 1.63 -9.41
N ILE A 98 4.99 0.60 -10.18
CA ILE A 98 3.70 0.58 -10.89
C ILE A 98 2.54 0.61 -9.89
N LEU A 99 2.61 -0.18 -8.81
CA LEU A 99 1.61 -0.18 -7.74
C LEU A 99 1.38 1.23 -7.20
N LEU A 100 2.46 1.93 -6.82
CA LEU A 100 2.38 3.29 -6.28
C LEU A 100 1.75 4.30 -7.25
N SER A 101 1.97 4.14 -8.56
CA SER A 101 1.46 5.06 -9.59
C SER A 101 -0.07 5.21 -9.56
N PHE A 102 -0.81 4.11 -9.40
CA PHE A 102 -2.28 4.17 -9.29
C PHE A 102 -2.76 4.20 -7.84
N TYR A 103 -2.00 3.62 -6.90
CA TYR A 103 -2.37 3.61 -5.49
C TYR A 103 -2.39 5.04 -4.91
N SER A 104 -1.48 5.89 -5.35
CA SER A 104 -1.45 7.31 -4.97
C SER A 104 -2.66 8.11 -5.44
N VAL A 105 -3.26 7.76 -6.60
CA VAL A 105 -4.50 8.39 -7.09
C VAL A 105 -5.65 8.12 -6.12
N ILE A 106 -5.80 6.86 -5.70
CA ILE A 106 -6.86 6.43 -4.77
C ILE A 106 -6.62 7.04 -3.37
N GLY A 107 -5.37 7.11 -2.94
CA GLY A 107 -4.97 7.83 -1.73
C GLY A 107 -5.35 9.32 -1.81
N GLY A 108 -5.17 9.95 -2.97
CA GLY A 108 -5.64 11.31 -3.24
C GLY A 108 -7.15 11.47 -3.07
N TRP A 109 -7.96 10.56 -3.63
CA TRP A 109 -9.41 10.61 -3.45
C TRP A 109 -9.80 10.59 -1.97
N ILE A 110 -9.13 9.78 -1.16
CA ILE A 110 -9.40 9.73 0.29
C ILE A 110 -9.11 11.07 0.96
N LEU A 111 -8.04 11.77 0.58
CA LEU A 111 -7.78 13.12 1.09
C LEU A 111 -8.86 14.13 0.68
N VAL A 112 -9.39 14.03 -0.54
CA VAL A 112 -10.50 14.88 -1.00
C VAL A 112 -11.75 14.62 -0.19
N TYR A 113 -12.15 13.35 -0.03
CA TYR A 113 -13.31 12.99 0.78
C TYR A 113 -13.13 13.41 2.24
N LEU A 114 -11.93 13.24 2.81
CA LEU A 114 -11.62 13.68 4.16
C LEU A 114 -11.83 15.20 4.30
N GLY A 115 -11.33 16.00 3.34
CA GLY A 115 -11.53 17.46 3.33
C GLY A 115 -13.01 17.86 3.19
N ILE A 116 -13.79 17.15 2.37
CA ILE A 116 -15.23 17.38 2.22
C ILE A 116 -15.96 17.09 3.54
N GLU A 117 -15.68 15.96 4.18
CA GLU A 117 -16.30 15.61 5.47
C GLU A 117 -15.89 16.58 6.58
N PHE A 118 -14.64 17.04 6.60
CA PHE A 118 -14.23 18.12 7.52
C PHE A 118 -14.97 19.44 7.24
N GLY A 119 -15.18 19.81 5.97
CA GLY A 119 -15.95 21.00 5.60
C GLY A 119 -17.41 20.93 6.07
N LYS A 120 -18.03 19.74 6.01
CA LYS A 120 -19.40 19.53 6.52
C LYS A 120 -19.51 19.77 8.02
N LEU A 121 -18.48 19.49 8.81
CA LEU A 121 -18.47 19.81 10.26
C LEU A 121 -18.63 21.32 10.52
N PHE A 122 -18.16 22.16 9.60
CA PHE A 122 -18.31 23.61 9.64
C PHE A 122 -19.51 24.14 8.84
N GLN A 123 -20.44 23.26 8.46
CA GLN A 123 -21.61 23.57 7.62
C GLN A 123 -21.24 24.17 6.25
N LEU A 124 -20.03 23.94 5.75
CA LEU A 124 -19.52 24.44 4.46
C LEU A 124 -19.95 23.56 3.27
N GLY A 125 -21.02 22.78 3.38
CA GLY A 125 -21.47 21.90 2.31
C GLY A 125 -22.81 21.21 2.59
N GLY A 126 -23.49 20.78 1.53
CA GLY A 126 -24.75 20.05 1.60
C GLY A 126 -24.60 18.52 1.59
N THR A 127 -25.64 17.82 2.00
CA THR A 127 -25.79 16.37 1.79
C THR A 127 -26.05 16.11 0.31
N GLY A 128 -25.05 15.61 -0.39
CA GLY A 128 -25.12 15.33 -1.83
C GLY A 128 -25.16 13.84 -2.14
N ASP A 129 -25.71 13.52 -3.32
CA ASP A 129 -25.59 12.22 -3.94
C ASP A 129 -24.10 11.83 -4.08
N TYR A 130 -23.67 10.82 -3.32
CA TYR A 130 -22.28 10.36 -3.29
C TYR A 130 -21.82 9.81 -4.64
N ALA A 131 -22.72 9.30 -5.49
CA ALA A 131 -22.38 8.81 -6.81
C ALA A 131 -22.02 9.96 -7.76
N GLN A 132 -22.80 11.03 -7.75
CA GLN A 132 -22.49 12.24 -8.52
C GLN A 132 -21.23 12.93 -8.02
N LEU A 133 -21.04 12.99 -6.70
CA LEU A 133 -19.82 13.53 -6.10
C LEU A 133 -18.58 12.73 -6.52
N PHE A 134 -18.66 11.40 -6.49
CA PHE A 134 -17.56 10.56 -6.96
C PHE A 134 -17.23 10.83 -8.43
N SER A 135 -18.26 10.88 -9.29
CA SER A 135 -18.11 11.16 -10.71
C SER A 135 -17.44 12.52 -10.98
N SER A 136 -17.82 13.56 -10.24
CA SER A 136 -17.22 14.89 -10.39
C SER A 136 -15.76 14.96 -9.92
N ILE A 137 -15.40 14.19 -8.89
CA ILE A 137 -14.01 14.10 -8.41
C ILE A 137 -13.13 13.37 -9.42
N ILE A 138 -13.54 12.21 -9.93
CA ILE A 138 -12.69 11.40 -10.82
C ILE A 138 -12.59 11.96 -12.24
N SER A 139 -13.59 12.73 -12.68
CA SER A 139 -13.62 13.33 -14.02
C SER A 139 -12.87 14.66 -14.10
N ASN A 140 -12.56 15.30 -12.97
CA ASN A 140 -11.85 16.57 -12.92
C ASN A 140 -10.33 16.37 -12.81
N PRO A 141 -9.54 16.68 -13.87
CA PRO A 141 -8.10 16.43 -13.87
C PRO A 141 -7.34 17.26 -12.82
N ALA A 142 -7.81 18.48 -12.53
CA ALA A 142 -7.14 19.36 -11.56
C ALA A 142 -7.27 18.82 -10.14
N ILE A 143 -8.47 18.33 -9.77
CA ILE A 143 -8.70 17.70 -8.46
C ILE A 143 -7.92 16.39 -8.37
N ALA A 144 -7.99 15.54 -9.39
CA ALA A 144 -7.31 14.24 -9.39
C ALA A 144 -5.79 14.37 -9.26
N LEU A 145 -5.16 15.22 -10.09
CA LEU A 145 -3.71 15.44 -10.06
C LEU A 145 -3.27 16.19 -8.80
N GLY A 146 -4.03 17.20 -8.38
CA GLY A 146 -3.74 17.96 -7.15
C GLY A 146 -3.80 17.08 -5.90
N ALA A 147 -4.82 16.23 -5.79
CA ALA A 147 -4.98 15.32 -4.67
C ALA A 147 -3.94 14.19 -4.67
N GLN A 148 -3.59 13.64 -5.85
CA GLN A 148 -2.51 12.68 -5.99
C GLN A 148 -1.17 13.28 -5.54
N ALA A 149 -0.86 14.50 -5.99
CA ALA A 149 0.34 15.22 -5.59
C ALA A 149 0.38 15.46 -4.08
N ALA A 150 -0.73 15.90 -3.48
CA ALA A 150 -0.85 16.09 -2.04
C ALA A 150 -0.60 14.78 -1.27
N PHE A 151 -1.15 13.66 -1.73
CA PHE A 151 -0.94 12.34 -1.11
C PHE A 151 0.51 11.87 -1.19
N ILE A 152 1.18 12.08 -2.33
CA ILE A 152 2.60 11.75 -2.51
C ILE A 152 3.47 12.64 -1.61
N LEU A 153 3.22 13.95 -1.57
CA LEU A 153 3.95 14.89 -0.72
C LEU A 153 3.79 14.55 0.77
N LEU A 154 2.59 14.16 1.19
CA LEU A 154 2.33 13.69 2.55
C LEU A 154 3.15 12.43 2.86
N ASN A 155 3.19 11.45 1.95
CA ASN A 155 4.02 10.26 2.11
C ASN A 155 5.51 10.60 2.21
N ILE A 156 6.02 11.47 1.33
CA ILE A 156 7.42 11.93 1.36
C ILE A 156 7.71 12.59 2.71
N PHE A 157 6.83 13.46 3.19
CA PHE A 157 6.98 14.14 4.47
C PHE A 157 7.04 13.14 5.63
N ILE A 158 6.10 12.19 5.70
CA ILE A 158 6.06 11.16 6.75
C ILE A 158 7.33 10.30 6.72
N VAL A 159 7.72 9.80 5.54
CA VAL A 159 8.92 8.96 5.39
C VAL A 159 10.21 9.72 5.73
N SER A 160 10.28 11.02 5.38
CA SER A 160 11.45 11.86 5.70
C SER A 160 11.65 12.12 7.20
N ARG A 161 10.58 12.02 7.99
CA ARG A 161 10.60 12.16 9.46
C ARG A 161 11.05 10.87 10.17
N GLY A 162 11.26 9.79 9.41
CA GLY A 162 11.61 8.47 9.91
C GLY A 162 10.39 7.57 10.10
N VAL A 163 10.54 6.30 9.68
CA VAL A 163 9.67 5.17 10.02
C VAL A 163 10.45 4.22 10.90
#